data_AF-A0A974A6E9-F1
#
_entry.id   AF-A0A974A6E9-F1
#
_cell.length_a   1.000
_cell.length_b   1.000
_cell.length_c   1.000
_cell.angle_alpha   90.00
_cell.angle_beta   90.00
_cell.angle_gamma   90.00
#
_symmetry.space_group_name_H-M   'P 1'
#
loop_
_entity.id
_entity.type
_entity.pdbx_description
1 polymer ?
#
loop_
_entity_poly.entity_id
_entity_poly.type
_entity_poly.pdbx_seq_one_letter_code
_entity_poly.pdbx_strand_id
1 'polypeptide(L)'
;MRADSARKEASEKLKEAAAETCQAWNYRRIGLGGPVQPSPTIGEALKGGFCYLEVKCRRCRTHSLIDLTAVNEVRRKPDTPIWKLEASLRCRHCSEALRGRRPAADIVRLRKEKTLEFEPWYPGEQR
;
A
#
# COMPACT_ATOMS: atom_id res chain seq x y z
N MET A 1 22.86 -15.87 -22.97
CA MET A 1 23.81 -15.50 -21.91
C MET A 1 23.89 -13.99 -21.65
N ARG A 2 24.50 -13.14 -22.49
CA ARG A 2 24.58 -11.67 -22.22
C ARG A 2 23.24 -10.93 -22.26
N ALA A 3 22.31 -11.36 -23.11
CA ALA A 3 20.98 -10.78 -23.18
C ALA A 3 20.14 -11.08 -21.92
N ASP A 4 20.34 -12.27 -21.33
CA ASP A 4 19.61 -12.70 -20.14
C ASP A 4 20.11 -11.98 -18.88
N SER A 5 21.42 -11.76 -18.77
CA SER A 5 21.99 -10.96 -17.67
C SER A 5 21.53 -9.50 -17.74
N ALA A 6 21.56 -8.88 -18.92
CA ALA A 6 21.09 -7.51 -19.11
C ALA A 6 19.59 -7.34 -18.77
N ARG A 7 18.75 -8.32 -19.14
CA ARG A 7 17.32 -8.35 -18.77
C ARG A 7 17.11 -8.46 -17.27
N LYS A 8 17.91 -9.30 -16.60
CA LYS A 8 17.84 -9.47 -15.15
C LYS A 8 18.23 -8.19 -14.41
N GLU A 9 19.34 -7.56 -14.80
CA GLU A 9 19.79 -6.29 -14.22
C GLU A 9 18.77 -5.17 -14.40
N ALA A 10 18.17 -5.05 -15.59
CA ALA A 10 17.10 -4.09 -15.82
C ALA A 10 15.89 -4.35 -14.92
N SER A 11 15.52 -5.62 -14.72
CA SER A 11 14.42 -6.01 -13.83
C SER A 11 14.69 -5.64 -12.38
N GLU A 12 15.89 -5.88 -11.87
CA GLU A 12 16.26 -5.52 -10.49
C GLU A 12 16.21 -4.00 -10.28
N LYS A 13 16.77 -3.21 -11.19
CA LYS A 13 16.69 -1.74 -11.13
C LYS A 13 15.25 -1.23 -11.11
N LEU A 14 14.35 -1.87 -11.87
CA LEU A 14 12.93 -1.51 -11.86
C LEU A 14 12.26 -1.83 -10.51
N LYS A 15 12.64 -2.92 -9.84
CA LYS A 15 12.13 -3.25 -8.50
C LYS A 15 12.64 -2.26 -7.46
N GLU A 16 13.91 -1.89 -7.52
CA GLU A 16 14.53 -0.89 -6.64
C GLU A 16 13.83 0.46 -6.77
N ALA A 17 13.68 0.97 -8.00
CA ALA A 17 12.98 2.23 -8.26
C ALA A 17 11.51 2.20 -7.79
N ALA A 18 10.83 1.06 -7.95
CA ALA A 18 9.46 0.90 -7.46
C ALA A 18 9.40 0.89 -5.92
N ALA A 19 10.37 0.26 -5.26
CA ALA A 19 10.48 0.26 -3.81
C ALA A 19 10.72 1.68 -3.27
N GLU A 20 11.64 2.44 -3.87
CA GLU A 20 11.92 3.84 -3.51
C GLU A 20 10.68 4.73 -3.70
N THR A 21 9.96 4.56 -4.81
CA THR A 21 8.71 5.28 -5.07
C THR A 21 7.67 5.04 -3.98
N CYS A 22 7.52 3.78 -3.55
CA CYS A 22 6.59 3.42 -2.47
C CYS A 22 7.02 3.95 -1.11
N GLN A 23 8.32 3.93 -0.80
CA GLN A 23 8.88 4.51 0.43
C GLN A 23 8.68 6.03 0.48
N ALA A 24 9.01 6.74 -0.60
CA ALA A 24 8.80 8.18 -0.72
C ALA A 24 7.32 8.54 -0.51
N TRP A 25 6.42 7.75 -1.09
CA TRP A 25 4.99 7.92 -0.88
C TRP A 25 4.58 7.70 0.59
N ASN A 26 5.08 6.64 1.23
CA ASN A 26 4.84 6.38 2.66
C ASN A 26 5.34 7.52 3.56
N TYR A 27 6.55 8.06 3.31
CA TYR A 27 7.09 9.19 4.06
C TYR A 27 6.18 10.41 3.94
N ARG A 28 5.71 10.71 2.74
CA ARG A 28 4.77 11.81 2.52
C ARG A 28 3.42 11.58 3.21
N ARG A 29 2.91 10.35 3.21
CA ARG A 29 1.63 10.02 3.85
C ARG A 29 1.66 10.12 5.36
N ILE A 30 2.63 9.48 6.01
CA ILE A 30 2.71 9.40 7.47
C ILE A 30 3.46 10.59 8.04
N GLY A 31 4.67 10.88 7.52
CA GLY A 31 5.57 11.87 8.11
C GLY A 31 5.11 13.31 7.87
N LEU A 32 4.51 13.60 6.71
CA LEU A 32 4.08 14.96 6.35
C LEU A 32 2.56 15.17 6.40
N GLY A 33 1.78 14.11 6.68
CA GLY A 33 0.31 14.17 6.62
C GLY A 33 -0.23 14.54 5.24
N GLY A 34 0.55 14.33 4.18
CA GLY A 34 0.24 14.81 2.84
C GLY A 34 -0.93 14.08 2.17
N PRO A 35 -1.46 14.62 1.06
CA PRO A 35 -2.59 14.01 0.35
C PRO A 35 -2.25 12.60 -0.13
N VAL A 36 -3.29 11.77 -0.34
CA VAL A 36 -3.12 10.40 -0.86
C VAL A 36 -2.49 10.41 -2.25
N GLN A 37 -2.68 11.51 -3.00
CA GLN A 37 -2.32 11.66 -4.40
C GLN A 37 -1.05 12.51 -4.63
N PRO A 38 -0.24 12.20 -5.65
CA PRO A 38 -0.27 10.97 -6.47
C PRO A 38 0.17 9.76 -5.65
N SER A 39 -0.41 8.58 -5.90
CA SER A 39 0.04 7.31 -5.29
C SER A 39 0.70 6.43 -6.33
N PRO A 40 1.59 5.51 -5.92
CA PRO A 40 2.01 4.41 -6.79
C PRO A 40 0.80 3.57 -7.24
N THR A 41 1.01 2.84 -8.32
CA THR A 41 0.10 1.82 -8.82
C THR A 41 0.22 0.52 -8.02
N ILE A 42 -0.79 -0.35 -8.11
CA ILE A 42 -0.75 -1.69 -7.49
C ILE A 42 0.46 -2.47 -8.01
N GLY A 43 0.75 -2.40 -9.31
CA GLY A 43 1.89 -3.07 -9.93
C GLY A 43 3.23 -2.56 -9.43
N GLU A 44 3.39 -1.26 -9.24
CA GLU A 44 4.61 -0.68 -8.65
C GLU A 44 4.76 -1.10 -7.18
N ALA A 45 3.68 -1.09 -6.40
CA ALA A 45 3.73 -1.58 -5.02
C ALA A 45 4.20 -3.03 -4.95
N LEU A 46 3.62 -3.91 -5.77
CA LEU A 46 4.01 -5.32 -5.81
C LEU A 46 5.45 -5.52 -6.32
N LYS A 47 5.89 -4.77 -7.34
CA LYS A 47 7.29 -4.78 -7.81
C LYS A 47 8.27 -4.33 -6.73
N GLY A 48 7.89 -3.33 -5.92
CA GLY A 48 8.66 -2.85 -4.78
C GLY A 48 8.57 -3.73 -3.53
N GLY A 49 7.87 -4.86 -3.60
CA GLY A 49 7.68 -5.80 -2.48
C GLY A 49 6.66 -5.35 -1.43
N PHE A 50 5.86 -4.31 -1.71
CA PHE A 50 4.81 -3.82 -0.83
C PHE A 50 3.50 -4.57 -1.11
N CYS A 51 3.32 -5.71 -0.44
CA CYS A 51 2.17 -6.59 -0.63
C CYS A 51 0.92 -6.16 0.15
N TYR A 52 1.03 -5.25 1.11
CA TYR A 52 -0.07 -4.92 2.01
C TYR A 52 -0.38 -3.43 2.03
N LEU A 53 -1.67 -3.10 2.13
CA LEU A 53 -2.17 -1.74 2.30
C LEU A 53 -2.72 -1.54 3.71
N GLU A 54 -2.00 -0.72 4.47
CA GLU A 54 -2.42 0.04 5.65
C GLU A 54 -3.75 0.77 5.47
N VAL A 55 -4.86 0.39 6.10
CA VAL A 55 -6.09 1.21 6.12
C VAL A 55 -6.64 1.43 7.52
N LYS A 56 -7.27 2.58 7.76
CA LYS A 56 -7.85 2.99 9.04
C LYS A 56 -9.31 3.40 8.87
N CYS A 57 -10.22 2.79 9.62
CA CYS A 57 -11.63 3.18 9.59
C CYS A 57 -11.85 4.58 10.19
N ARG A 58 -12.57 5.47 9.49
CA ARG A 58 -12.89 6.82 10.00
C ARG A 58 -13.78 6.82 11.25
N ARG A 59 -14.56 5.75 11.45
CA ARG A 59 -15.49 5.63 12.60
C ARG A 59 -14.83 4.95 13.80
N CYS A 60 -14.54 3.66 13.69
CA CYS A 60 -14.05 2.88 14.83
C CYS A 60 -12.53 2.97 15.01
N ARG A 61 -11.82 3.68 14.12
CA ARG A 61 -10.35 3.86 14.13
C ARG A 61 -9.54 2.56 14.06
N THR A 62 -10.18 1.42 13.82
CA THR A 62 -9.51 0.12 13.62
C THR A 62 -8.62 0.17 12.38
N HIS A 63 -7.38 -0.28 12.55
CA HIS A 63 -6.44 -0.51 11.47
C HIS A 63 -6.65 -1.91 10.89
N SER A 64 -6.45 -2.05 9.58
CA SER A 64 -6.53 -3.33 8.89
C SER A 64 -5.56 -3.34 7.73
N LEU A 65 -5.11 -4.54 7.36
CA LEU A 65 -4.25 -4.76 6.22
C LEU A 65 -5.07 -5.36 5.08
N ILE A 66 -4.95 -4.78 3.90
CA ILE A 66 -5.50 -5.34 2.68
C ILE A 66 -4.36 -5.93 1.87
N ASP A 67 -4.50 -7.19 1.50
CA ASP A 67 -3.54 -7.87 0.64
C ASP A 67 -3.70 -7.42 -0.82
N LEU A 68 -2.67 -6.75 -1.34
CA LEU A 68 -2.64 -6.24 -2.71
C LEU A 68 -2.43 -7.35 -3.74
N THR A 69 -1.86 -8.49 -3.35
CA THR A 69 -1.72 -9.66 -4.25
C THR A 69 -3.10 -10.22 -4.59
N ALA A 70 -3.93 -10.45 -3.58
CA ALA A 70 -5.31 -10.90 -3.74
C ALA A 70 -6.20 -9.86 -4.46
N VAL A 71 -5.98 -8.55 -4.22
CA VAL A 71 -6.73 -7.49 -4.93
C VAL A 71 -6.39 -7.44 -6.42
N ASN A 72 -5.11 -7.61 -6.76
CA ASN A 72 -4.62 -7.70 -8.14
C ASN A 72 -5.21 -8.91 -8.86
N GLU A 73 -5.30 -10.06 -8.17
CA GLU A 73 -5.86 -11.30 -8.73
C GLU A 73 -7.37 -11.21 -8.97
N VAL A 74 -8.13 -10.61 -8.04
CA VAL A 74 -9.58 -10.80 -8.05
C VAL A 74 -10.33 -9.65 -8.73
N ARG A 75 -9.85 -8.38 -8.73
CA ARG A 75 -10.68 -7.25 -9.23
C ARG A 75 -10.00 -5.98 -9.76
N ARG A 76 -8.67 -5.82 -9.74
CA ARG A 76 -8.04 -4.53 -10.11
C ARG A 76 -6.86 -4.74 -11.04
N LYS A 77 -6.76 -3.92 -12.09
CA LYS A 77 -5.62 -3.93 -13.01
C LYS A 77 -4.35 -3.45 -12.29
N PRO A 78 -3.16 -4.00 -12.62
CA PRO A 78 -1.89 -3.57 -12.03
C PRO A 78 -1.60 -2.07 -12.18
N ASP A 79 -2.11 -1.43 -13.23
CA ASP A 79 -1.96 0.01 -13.52
C ASP A 79 -2.84 0.91 -12.63
N THR A 80 -3.70 0.33 -11.79
CA THR A 80 -4.63 1.09 -10.95
C THR A 80 -3.83 1.80 -9.84
N PRO A 81 -3.91 3.15 -9.72
CA PRO A 81 -3.34 3.86 -8.60
C PRO A 81 -4.01 3.46 -7.28
N ILE A 82 -3.20 3.22 -6.24
CA ILE A 82 -3.66 2.83 -4.89
C ILE A 82 -4.70 3.80 -4.31
N TRP A 83 -4.56 5.11 -4.54
CA TRP A 83 -5.53 6.10 -4.04
C TRP A 83 -6.96 5.84 -4.52
N LYS A 84 -7.15 5.21 -5.70
CA LYS A 84 -8.48 4.87 -6.21
C LYS A 84 -9.16 3.78 -5.39
N LEU A 85 -8.41 3.03 -4.59
CA LEU A 85 -8.96 2.00 -3.71
C LEU A 85 -9.77 2.61 -2.55
N GLU A 86 -9.45 3.83 -2.13
CA GLU A 86 -10.07 4.53 -1.00
C GLU A 86 -11.60 4.56 -1.09
N ALA A 87 -12.13 4.87 -2.28
CA ALA A 87 -13.56 4.91 -2.55
C ALA A 87 -14.28 3.57 -2.36
N SER A 88 -13.54 2.45 -2.43
CA SER A 88 -14.07 1.09 -2.24
C SER A 88 -13.82 0.51 -0.85
N LEU A 89 -13.03 1.17 0.00
CA LEU A 89 -12.73 0.68 1.34
C LEU A 89 -13.96 0.76 2.23
N ARG A 90 -14.29 -0.36 2.90
CA ARG A 90 -15.41 -0.47 3.84
C ARG A 90 -14.96 -1.26 5.06
N CYS A 91 -15.27 -0.75 6.24
CA CYS A 91 -14.95 -1.45 7.49
C CYS A 91 -15.92 -2.62 7.75
N ARG A 92 -15.38 -3.85 7.84
CA ARG A 92 -16.17 -5.07 8.15
C ARG A 92 -16.85 -4.97 9.51
N HIS A 93 -16.10 -4.61 10.55
CA HIS A 93 -16.60 -4.48 11.91
C HIS A 93 -17.78 -3.50 12.02
N CYS A 94 -17.66 -2.33 11.37
CA CYS A 94 -18.77 -1.38 11.32
C CYS A 94 -19.93 -1.86 10.46
N SER A 95 -19.68 -2.60 9.37
CA SER A 95 -20.75 -3.07 8.50
C SER A 95 -21.67 -4.08 9.19
N GLU A 96 -21.12 -4.92 10.07
CA GLU A 96 -21.85 -5.88 10.89
C GLU A 96 -22.62 -5.17 12.01
N ALA A 97 -21.95 -4.27 12.74
CA ALA A 97 -22.56 -3.55 13.86
C ALA A 97 -23.67 -2.57 13.45
N LEU A 98 -23.64 -2.05 12.22
CA LEU A 98 -24.52 -0.95 11.78
C LEU A 98 -25.58 -1.35 10.77
N ARG A 99 -25.90 -2.64 10.66
CA ARG A 99 -26.96 -3.16 9.78
C ARG A 99 -26.88 -2.57 8.36
N GLY A 100 -25.66 -2.55 7.79
CA GLY A 100 -25.45 -2.10 6.41
C GLY A 100 -24.86 -0.70 6.22
N ARG A 101 -24.72 0.14 7.26
CA ARG A 101 -23.90 1.37 7.14
C ARG A 101 -22.41 1.03 7.10
N ARG A 102 -21.74 1.42 6.03
CA ARG A 102 -20.33 1.11 5.81
C ARG A 102 -19.48 2.38 5.76
N PRO A 103 -18.91 2.83 6.90
CA PRO A 103 -18.09 4.04 6.94
C PRO A 103 -16.86 3.88 6.03
N ALA A 104 -16.42 5.00 5.47
CA ALA A 104 -15.19 5.08 4.70
C ALA A 104 -13.97 4.79 5.59
N ALA A 105 -12.89 4.36 4.95
CA ALA A 105 -11.60 4.20 5.59
C ALA A 105 -10.55 5.02 4.84
N ASP A 106 -9.59 5.53 5.58
CA ASP A 106 -8.43 6.23 5.06
C ASP A 106 -7.33 5.23 4.77
N ILE A 107 -6.62 5.45 3.67
CA ILE A 107 -5.36 4.75 3.40
C ILE A 107 -4.28 5.31 4.32
N VAL A 108 -3.50 4.48 4.99
CA VAL A 108 -2.43 4.95 5.90
C VAL A 108 -1.08 4.88 5.18
N ARG A 109 -0.65 3.68 4.80
CA ARG A 109 0.65 3.40 4.15
C ARG A 109 0.63 2.07 3.42
N LEU A 110 1.66 1.84 2.61
CA LEU A 110 2.03 0.53 2.10
C LEU A 110 2.94 -0.20 3.07
N ARG A 111 2.83 -1.53 3.12
CA ARG A 111 3.70 -2.40 3.91
C ARG A 111 4.19 -3.60 3.12
N LYS A 112 5.40 -4.04 3.46
CA LYS A 112 5.98 -5.28 2.94
C LYS A 112 5.47 -6.51 3.71
N GLU A 113 5.29 -6.35 5.01
CA GLU A 113 4.90 -7.42 5.91
C GLU A 113 3.43 -7.33 6.32
N LYS A 114 2.85 -8.47 6.70
CA LYS A 114 1.49 -8.58 7.20
C LYS A 114 1.40 -8.23 8.69
N THR A 115 1.99 -7.10 9.08
CA THR A 115 2.02 -6.64 10.47
C THR A 115 1.48 -5.23 10.60
N LEU A 116 0.75 -4.99 11.69
CA LEU A 116 0.33 -3.65 12.11
C LEU A 116 1.31 -3.05 13.12
N GLU A 117 2.40 -3.75 13.45
CA GLU A 117 3.42 -3.25 14.36
C GLU A 117 3.96 -1.89 13.90
N PHE A 118 4.34 -1.10 14.90
CA PHE A 118 4.87 0.22 14.67
C PHE A 118 6.25 0.11 14.04
N GLU A 119 6.33 0.26 12.72
CA GLU A 119 7.58 0.55 12.03
C GLU A 119 7.80 2.07 12.08
N PRO A 120 8.93 2.54 12.68
CA PRO A 120 9.33 3.93 12.63
C PRO A 120 9.36 4.42 11.17
N TRP A 121 8.85 5.62 10.93
CA TRP A 121 8.78 6.15 9.57
C TRP A 121 10.14 6.69 9.08
N TYR A 122 11.25 6.48 9.80
CA TYR A 122 12.59 6.88 9.39
C TYR A 122 13.58 5.70 9.51
N PRO A 123 14.35 5.36 8.45
CA PRO A 123 15.32 4.27 8.48
C PRO A 123 16.50 4.48 9.45
N GLY A 124 16.70 5.69 9.97
CA GLY A 124 17.87 6.04 10.79
C GLY A 124 17.64 6.08 12.30
N GLU A 125 16.48 5.63 12.79
CA GLU A 125 16.11 5.71 14.22
C GLU A 125 16.29 4.39 14.98
N GLN A 126 16.81 3.36 14.30
CA GLN A 126 17.30 2.13 14.93
C GLN A 126 18.79 2.31 15.24
N ARG A 127 19.11 2.96 16.36
CA ARG A 127 20.48 3.10 16.85
C ARG A 127 20.57 2.66 18.30
#